data_AF-A0A3M7RA08-F1
#
_entry.id   AF-A0A3M7RA08-F1
#
_cell.length_a   1.000
_cell.length_b   1.000
_cell.length_c   1.000
_cell.angle_alpha   90.00
_cell.angle_beta   90.00
_cell.angle_gamma   90.00
#
_symmetry.space_group_name_H-M   'P 1'
#
loop_
_entity.id
_entity.type
_entity.pdbx_description
1 polymer ?
#
loop_
_entity_poly.entity_id
_entity_poly.type
_entity_poly.pdbx_seq_one_letter_code
_entity_poly.pdbx_strand_id
1 'polypeptide(L)'
;MTNNQSLSTIKESFVDKIEIIKNDFECLINSANKMVNKVKDEETNNDNMIKQFKKYETIESDIVKLNVGGTMFSTLKSTLTKKIEDKDGKLYLPNMFESLVDGFVKPKYDENKAIFIDRNPKYFGCILDYLRMANTDFEYELASSIDQNELLKEAKFYNIQGLVDMMDTYCFDSIILNTEDAKKNLFKICEFPSKTKLRLLYRATTDGFSAQNFHSKCDHLKKTLTIIKTTGNYIFGGYTEQSWDGNSCYKSDPNAFIFTTIRPACQAFAIYCRSYYGPWFGSGPDIQIFSNFNSHNQNSSITESYGSQSTYLAGSQQFTVSQIEKIILKQLNFKIKNSSSRFPMDDILELVDNWPTLGQGQHPEYAKKHHSMIRSLATLVKDLKNELENQKKIIEEQKKQIETLQTTRNPPALTYAGLVARNQKKTESEVALLAKVHNELKEKSNIERNIIVSGLPESTGEEETEINEKEKVAVEDLMKELGVAASSVKRFNRLKKRGTSSHDNAKPSLLLIELRSRESQQTVLSNAHLLKNSDNFNRIYVNPDKTLTERISEAELRKERNRLNKGLPNDSGNAILRYGIKNNKRYYYGIRNGRIIELEPKH
;
A
#
# COMPACT_ATOMS: atom_id res chain seq x y z
N MET A 1 -35.35 41.08 83.60
CA MET A 1 -35.15 40.14 82.47
C MET A 1 -34.90 40.92 81.18
N THR A 2 -33.81 41.69 81.08
CA THR A 2 -33.62 42.64 79.96
C THR A 2 -32.17 42.75 79.47
N ASN A 3 -31.32 41.75 79.70
CA ASN A 3 -29.92 41.78 79.24
C ASN A 3 -29.49 40.60 78.34
N ASN A 4 -30.35 39.58 78.14
CA ASN A 4 -30.00 38.41 77.31
C ASN A 4 -30.44 38.51 75.85
N GLN A 5 -31.42 39.36 75.51
CA GLN A 5 -31.86 39.56 74.13
C GLN A 5 -30.90 40.44 73.29
N SER A 6 -30.15 41.34 73.92
CA SER A 6 -29.19 42.20 73.22
C SER A 6 -27.93 41.43 72.79
N LEU A 7 -27.47 40.49 73.64
CA LEU A 7 -26.24 39.73 73.38
C LEU A 7 -26.43 38.62 72.33
N SER A 8 -27.63 38.01 72.22
CA SER A 8 -27.91 37.01 71.19
C SER A 8 -27.97 37.64 69.80
N THR A 9 -28.61 38.80 69.68
CA THR A 9 -28.74 39.54 68.42
C THR A 9 -27.39 40.02 67.89
N ILE A 10 -26.49 40.45 68.79
CA ILE A 10 -25.11 40.82 68.42
C ILE A 10 -24.31 39.60 67.96
N LYS A 11 -24.48 38.43 68.60
CA LYS A 11 -23.83 37.18 68.19
C LYS A 11 -24.31 36.70 66.83
N GLU A 12 -25.61 36.72 66.56
CA GLU A 12 -26.17 36.36 65.26
C GLU A 12 -25.66 37.29 64.16
N SER A 13 -25.66 38.61 64.39
CA SER A 13 -25.10 39.59 63.44
C SER A 13 -23.61 39.38 63.17
N PHE A 14 -22.83 38.91 64.16
CA PHE A 14 -21.41 38.62 63.99
C PHE A 14 -21.18 37.32 63.22
N VAL A 15 -22.01 36.30 63.45
CA VAL A 15 -21.99 35.04 62.70
C VAL A 15 -22.35 35.29 61.23
N ASP A 16 -23.39 36.06 60.94
CA ASP A 16 -23.79 36.40 59.57
C ASP A 16 -22.67 37.14 58.82
N LYS A 17 -21.97 38.05 59.48
CA LYS A 17 -20.82 38.75 58.88
C LYS A 17 -19.63 37.82 58.61
N ILE A 18 -19.37 36.85 59.48
CA ILE A 18 -18.33 35.83 59.26
C ILE A 18 -18.72 34.93 58.08
N GLU A 19 -19.99 34.55 57.96
CA GLU A 19 -20.50 33.74 56.85
C GLU A 19 -20.34 34.48 55.51
N ILE A 20 -20.67 35.78 55.47
CA ILE A 20 -20.48 36.62 54.28
C ILE A 20 -19.00 36.71 53.90
N ILE A 21 -18.11 36.98 54.86
CA ILE A 21 -16.67 37.06 54.60
C ILE A 21 -16.14 35.72 54.08
N LYS A 22 -16.62 34.60 54.61
CA LYS A 22 -16.22 33.26 54.17
C LYS A 22 -16.66 33.00 52.72
N ASN A 23 -17.88 33.38 52.37
CA ASN A 23 -18.41 33.26 51.01
C ASN A 23 -17.62 34.14 50.01
N ASP A 24 -17.25 35.36 50.41
CA ASP A 24 -16.43 36.25 49.59
C ASP A 24 -15.02 35.67 49.37
N PHE A 25 -14.42 35.08 50.41
CA PHE A 25 -13.13 34.39 50.29
C PHE A 25 -13.19 33.18 49.36
N GLU A 26 -14.24 32.36 49.44
CA GLU A 26 -14.44 31.22 48.53
C GLU A 26 -14.61 31.69 47.07
N CYS A 27 -15.32 32.78 46.85
CA CYS A 27 -15.49 33.38 45.52
C CYS A 27 -14.15 33.88 44.94
N LEU A 28 -13.30 34.47 45.78
CA LEU A 28 -11.96 34.92 45.41
C LEU A 28 -11.05 33.74 45.04
N ILE A 29 -11.07 32.67 45.83
CA ILE A 29 -10.29 31.44 45.58
C ILE A 29 -10.71 30.80 44.26
N ASN A 30 -12.02 30.73 43.98
CA ASN A 30 -12.53 30.19 42.72
C ASN A 30 -12.10 31.03 41.52
N SER A 31 -12.08 32.36 41.64
CA SER A 31 -11.59 33.26 40.59
C SER A 31 -10.08 33.10 40.35
N ALA A 32 -9.28 32.97 41.42
CA ALA A 32 -7.85 32.72 41.33
C ALA A 32 -7.55 31.38 40.64
N ASN A 33 -8.24 30.30 41.02
CA ASN A 33 -8.10 28.99 40.40
C ASN A 33 -8.46 29.00 38.91
N LYS A 34 -9.50 29.76 38.52
CA LYS A 34 -9.87 29.94 37.12
C LYS A 34 -8.78 30.65 36.30
N MET A 35 -8.12 31.65 36.88
CA MET A 35 -6.98 32.32 36.23
C MET A 35 -5.77 31.39 36.11
N VAL A 36 -5.43 30.62 37.15
CA VAL A 36 -4.33 29.64 37.12
C VAL A 36 -4.56 28.57 36.05
N ASN A 37 -5.78 28.06 35.92
CA ASN A 37 -6.10 27.08 34.89
C ASN A 37 -6.01 27.68 33.48
N LYS A 38 -6.42 28.93 33.29
CA LYS A 38 -6.30 29.62 32.01
C LYS A 38 -4.83 29.81 31.58
N VAL A 39 -3.95 30.13 32.53
CA VAL A 39 -2.50 30.23 32.28
C VAL A 39 -1.91 28.86 31.92
N LYS A 40 -2.31 27.78 32.60
CA LYS A 40 -1.88 26.40 32.26
C LYS A 40 -2.36 25.95 30.88
N ASP A 41 -3.58 26.32 30.51
CA ASP A 41 -4.14 26.04 29.18
C ASP A 41 -3.37 26.81 28.08
N GLU A 42 -2.97 28.05 28.35
CA GLU A 42 -2.15 28.88 27.45
C GLU A 42 -0.72 28.34 27.32
N GLU A 43 -0.07 27.90 28.40
CA GLU A 43 1.24 27.23 28.36
C GLU A 43 1.17 25.93 27.54
N THR A 44 0.15 25.12 27.75
CA THR A 44 -0.05 23.86 27.01
C THR A 44 -0.31 24.12 25.52
N ASN A 45 -1.06 25.17 25.18
CA ASN A 45 -1.30 25.58 23.80
C ASN A 45 0.00 26.08 23.14
N ASN A 46 0.81 26.85 23.86
CA ASN A 46 2.09 27.36 23.35
C ASN A 46 3.09 26.20 23.10
N ASP A 47 3.18 25.23 24.00
CA ASP A 47 3.96 24.01 23.82
C ASP A 47 3.49 23.18 22.62
N ASN A 48 2.17 23.08 22.41
CA ASN A 48 1.60 22.43 21.25
C ASN A 48 1.90 23.18 19.94
N MET A 49 1.86 24.52 19.96
CA MET A 49 2.26 25.34 18.82
C MET A 49 3.76 25.18 18.51
N ILE A 50 4.64 25.16 19.51
CA ILE A 50 6.08 24.92 19.33
C ILE A 50 6.34 23.52 18.74
N LYS A 51 5.62 22.50 19.23
CA LYS A 51 5.66 21.15 18.63
C LYS A 51 5.15 21.13 17.19
N GLN A 52 4.12 21.92 16.89
CA GLN A 52 3.55 22.06 15.55
C GLN A 52 4.51 22.79 14.60
N PHE A 53 5.22 23.83 15.06
CA PHE A 53 6.24 24.55 14.28
C PHE A 53 7.44 23.66 13.94
N LYS A 54 7.96 22.88 14.89
CA LYS A 54 9.00 21.86 14.62
C LYS A 54 8.56 20.78 13.63
N LYS A 55 7.25 20.50 13.55
CA LYS A 55 6.65 19.55 12.61
C LYS A 55 6.45 20.14 11.19
N TYR A 56 6.35 21.45 11.04
CA TYR A 56 6.27 22.09 9.71
C TYR A 56 7.64 22.25 9.05
N GLU A 57 8.70 22.41 9.84
CA GLU A 57 10.09 22.44 9.37
C GLU A 57 10.55 21.09 8.78
N THR A 58 9.84 20.00 9.09
CA THR A 58 10.13 18.64 8.63
C THR A 58 9.40 18.23 7.33
N ILE A 59 8.41 18.97 6.82
CA ILE A 59 7.66 18.56 5.60
C ILE A 59 8.44 18.85 4.30
N GLU A 60 9.36 19.83 4.32
CA GLU A 60 10.32 20.05 3.23
C GLU A 60 11.44 18.97 3.22
N SER A 61 11.51 18.12 4.25
CA SER A 61 12.57 17.13 4.47
C SER A 61 12.30 15.72 3.91
N ASP A 62 11.11 15.46 3.35
CA ASP A 62 10.72 14.12 2.89
C ASP A 62 11.17 13.79 1.45
N ILE A 63 11.47 14.77 0.61
CA ILE A 63 11.98 14.54 -0.75
C ILE A 63 13.51 14.41 -0.72
N VAL A 64 14.00 13.25 -1.11
CA VAL A 64 15.43 12.97 -1.25
C VAL A 64 15.85 13.14 -2.70
N LYS A 65 16.82 14.01 -2.95
CA LYS A 65 17.48 14.19 -4.25
C LYS A 65 18.73 13.31 -4.33
N LEU A 66 18.85 12.57 -5.41
CA LEU A 66 19.95 11.64 -5.67
C LEU A 66 20.60 12.02 -7.00
N ASN A 67 21.92 12.17 -7.02
CA ASN A 67 22.70 12.33 -8.23
C ASN A 67 23.44 11.00 -8.49
N VAL A 68 22.96 10.22 -9.45
CA VAL A 68 23.53 8.90 -9.78
C VAL A 68 24.32 9.02 -11.07
N GLY A 69 25.65 8.97 -10.99
CA GLY A 69 26.53 9.07 -12.16
C GLY A 69 26.30 10.31 -13.02
N GLY A 70 25.89 11.44 -12.42
CA GLY A 70 25.58 12.70 -13.11
C GLY A 70 24.09 12.89 -13.48
N THR A 71 23.24 11.88 -13.29
CA THR A 71 21.79 11.99 -13.55
C THR A 71 21.02 12.25 -12.27
N MET A 72 20.14 13.25 -12.30
CA MET A 72 19.32 13.64 -11.17
C MET A 72 18.05 12.80 -11.05
N PHE A 73 17.88 12.18 -9.88
CA PHE A 73 16.67 11.50 -9.46
C PHE A 73 16.08 12.20 -8.23
N SER A 74 14.75 12.12 -8.08
CA SER A 74 14.04 12.61 -6.89
C SER A 74 13.00 11.58 -6.48
N THR A 75 12.91 11.30 -5.19
CA THR A 75 11.97 10.35 -4.62
C THR A 75 11.66 10.69 -3.16
N LEU A 76 10.76 9.96 -2.54
CA LEU A 76 10.44 10.12 -1.12
C LEU A 76 11.42 9.32 -0.26
N LYS A 77 11.78 9.86 0.92
CA LYS A 77 12.52 9.13 1.97
C LYS A 77 11.85 7.78 2.25
N SER A 78 10.53 7.75 2.37
CA SER A 78 9.73 6.54 2.58
C SER A 78 9.84 5.49 1.47
N THR A 79 10.18 5.88 0.23
CA THR A 79 10.42 4.93 -0.87
C THR A 79 11.77 4.23 -0.69
N LEU A 80 12.79 4.98 -0.26
CA LEU A 80 14.15 4.48 -0.05
C LEU A 80 14.25 3.63 1.22
N THR A 81 13.53 4.00 2.27
CA THR A 81 13.52 3.30 3.58
C THR A 81 12.35 2.31 3.71
N LYS A 82 11.70 1.94 2.60
CA LYS A 82 10.57 0.99 2.63
C LYS A 82 11.09 -0.39 3.06
N LYS A 83 10.48 -0.95 4.10
CA LYS A 83 10.72 -2.34 4.51
C LYS A 83 10.05 -3.28 3.50
N ILE A 84 10.84 -4.10 2.82
CA ILE A 84 10.36 -5.00 1.76
C ILE A 84 10.17 -6.39 2.35
N GLU A 85 9.04 -7.02 2.05
CA GLU A 85 8.72 -8.39 2.44
C GLU A 85 8.84 -9.32 1.24
N ASP A 86 9.19 -10.58 1.49
CA ASP A 86 9.04 -11.64 0.51
C ASP A 86 7.57 -12.10 0.42
N LYS A 87 7.28 -12.97 -0.54
CA LYS A 87 5.91 -13.51 -0.74
C LYS A 87 5.38 -14.33 0.43
N ASP A 88 6.24 -14.73 1.36
CA ASP A 88 5.89 -15.48 2.57
C ASP A 88 5.72 -14.53 3.79
N GLY A 89 5.77 -13.21 3.59
CA GLY A 89 5.65 -12.18 4.64
C GLY A 89 6.92 -11.99 5.48
N LYS A 90 8.06 -12.52 5.05
CA LYS A 90 9.34 -12.35 5.77
C LYS A 90 10.06 -11.09 5.27
N LEU A 91 10.51 -10.27 6.21
CA LEU A 91 11.24 -9.04 5.92
C LEU A 91 12.65 -9.31 5.36
N TYR A 92 13.02 -8.59 4.30
CA TYR A 92 14.40 -8.49 3.84
C TYR A 92 15.23 -7.57 4.75
N LEU A 93 16.56 -7.74 4.72
CA LEU A 93 17.48 -6.85 5.43
C LEU A 93 17.40 -5.41 4.87
N PRO A 94 17.72 -4.40 5.69
CA PRO A 94 17.82 -3.01 5.25
C PRO A 94 18.64 -2.85 3.97
N ASN A 95 18.08 -2.11 3.01
CA ASN A 95 18.82 -1.75 1.80
C ASN A 95 19.83 -0.63 2.08
N MET A 96 20.74 -0.38 1.13
CA MET A 96 21.79 0.63 1.28
C MET A 96 21.24 2.05 1.56
N PHE A 97 20.05 2.38 1.03
CA PHE A 97 19.48 3.72 1.15
C PHE A 97 18.93 4.01 2.54
N GLU A 98 18.44 3.02 3.27
CA GLU A 98 18.04 3.16 4.68
C GLU A 98 19.21 3.69 5.51
N SER A 99 20.40 3.12 5.31
CA SER A 99 21.62 3.57 5.99
C SER A 99 22.09 4.97 5.58
N LEU A 100 21.90 5.34 4.31
CA LEU A 100 22.30 6.65 3.78
C LEU A 100 21.36 7.77 4.20
N VAL A 101 20.06 7.49 4.28
CA VAL A 101 19.01 8.49 4.52
C VAL A 101 18.70 8.63 6.02
N ASP A 102 18.99 7.61 6.83
CA ASP A 102 18.93 7.69 8.30
C ASP A 102 20.27 8.09 8.95
N GLY A 103 21.30 8.34 8.14
CA GLY A 103 22.56 8.95 8.60
C GLY A 103 23.53 7.99 9.28
N PHE A 104 23.27 6.68 9.25
CA PHE A 104 24.22 5.64 9.70
C PHE A 104 25.50 5.63 8.86
N VAL A 105 25.39 6.00 7.58
CA VAL A 105 26.52 6.20 6.67
C VAL A 105 26.49 7.65 6.19
N LYS A 106 27.61 8.37 6.31
CA LYS A 106 27.71 9.77 5.83
C LYS A 106 27.65 9.79 4.29
N PRO A 107 26.59 10.33 3.67
CA PRO A 107 26.52 10.44 2.21
C PRO A 107 27.45 11.53 1.68
N LYS A 108 27.91 11.36 0.44
CA LYS A 108 28.55 12.44 -0.32
C LYS A 108 27.45 13.29 -0.95
N TYR A 109 27.69 14.60 -1.05
CA TYR A 109 26.76 15.53 -1.69
C TYR A 109 27.40 16.19 -2.89
N ASP A 110 26.60 16.49 -3.90
CA ASP A 110 27.01 17.36 -5.01
C ASP A 110 26.81 18.85 -4.69
N GLU A 111 27.13 19.71 -5.65
CA GLU A 111 26.95 21.17 -5.57
C GLU A 111 25.50 21.60 -5.31
N ASN A 112 24.52 20.77 -5.66
CA ASN A 112 23.09 21.01 -5.49
C ASN A 112 22.53 20.40 -4.19
N LYS A 113 23.41 19.94 -3.28
CA LYS A 113 23.08 19.23 -2.04
C LYS A 113 22.30 17.93 -2.24
N ALA A 114 22.42 17.29 -3.41
CA ALA A 114 21.85 15.97 -3.65
C ALA A 114 22.84 14.87 -3.25
N ILE A 115 22.34 13.73 -2.77
CA ILE A 115 23.18 12.59 -2.40
C ILE A 115 23.82 12.03 -3.68
N PHE A 116 25.15 12.09 -3.76
CA PHE A 116 25.91 11.62 -4.91
C PHE A 116 26.26 10.13 -4.79
N ILE A 117 25.97 9.39 -5.87
CA ILE A 117 26.22 7.96 -6.01
C ILE A 117 26.95 7.74 -7.34
N ASP A 118 28.19 7.27 -7.26
CA ASP A 118 29.04 7.03 -8.42
C ASP A 118 28.72 5.68 -9.08
N ARG A 119 27.55 5.57 -9.72
CA ARG A 119 27.02 4.36 -10.36
C ARG A 119 26.28 4.69 -11.65
N ASN A 120 25.93 3.66 -12.42
CA ASN A 120 25.27 3.83 -13.71
C ASN A 120 23.78 4.24 -13.55
N PRO A 121 23.37 5.42 -14.05
CA PRO A 121 21.99 5.91 -13.89
C PRO A 121 20.95 5.11 -14.68
N LYS A 122 21.35 4.45 -15.78
CA LYS A 122 20.43 3.68 -16.64
C LYS A 122 19.68 2.61 -15.86
N TYR A 123 20.39 1.88 -15.00
CA TYR A 123 19.84 0.78 -14.21
C TYR A 123 19.24 1.25 -12.88
N PHE A 124 19.64 2.43 -12.39
CA PHE A 124 19.09 3.00 -11.17
C PHE A 124 17.59 3.30 -11.27
N GLY A 125 17.10 3.70 -12.45
CA GLY A 125 15.67 3.86 -12.70
C GLY A 125 14.88 2.57 -12.40
N CYS A 126 15.39 1.42 -12.85
CA CYS A 126 14.78 0.12 -12.58
C CYS A 126 14.77 -0.20 -11.08
N ILE A 127 15.89 0.02 -10.38
CA ILE A 127 15.99 -0.15 -8.93
C ILE A 127 14.92 0.71 -8.22
N LEU A 128 14.78 1.97 -8.63
CA LEU A 128 13.85 2.90 -8.02
C LEU A 128 12.39 2.53 -8.28
N ASP A 129 12.06 2.08 -9.49
CA ASP A 129 10.72 1.61 -9.84
C ASP A 129 10.35 0.34 -9.07
N TYR A 130 11.30 -0.59 -8.91
CA TYR A 130 11.11 -1.75 -8.03
C TYR A 130 10.78 -1.33 -6.59
N LEU A 131 11.52 -0.39 -6.00
CA LEU A 131 11.25 0.11 -4.65
C LEU A 131 9.88 0.80 -4.52
N ARG A 132 9.45 1.53 -5.56
CA ARG A 132 8.12 2.16 -5.60
C ARG A 132 7.02 1.11 -5.58
N MET A 133 7.18 0.03 -6.35
CA MET A 133 6.21 -1.06 -6.51
C MET A 133 6.30 -2.14 -5.43
N ALA A 134 7.37 -2.15 -4.63
CA ALA A 134 7.53 -3.13 -3.54
C ALA A 134 6.35 -3.08 -2.55
N ASN A 135 5.90 -4.27 -2.15
CA ASN A 135 4.73 -4.53 -1.31
C ASN A 135 3.38 -4.07 -1.91
N THR A 136 3.29 -3.97 -3.24
CA THR A 136 2.00 -3.78 -3.94
C THR A 136 1.57 -5.06 -4.62
N ASP A 137 0.29 -5.15 -4.99
CA ASP A 137 -0.26 -6.30 -5.73
C ASP A 137 0.19 -6.36 -7.21
N PHE A 138 0.98 -5.38 -7.67
CA PHE A 138 1.43 -5.30 -9.06
C PHE A 138 2.75 -6.06 -9.27
N GLU A 139 2.80 -6.88 -10.31
CA GLU A 139 4.04 -7.53 -10.73
C GLU A 139 5.01 -6.53 -11.34
N TYR A 140 6.26 -6.56 -10.90
CA TYR A 140 7.34 -5.75 -11.47
C TYR A 140 7.82 -6.37 -12.78
N GLU A 141 7.57 -5.68 -13.89
CA GLU A 141 8.02 -6.09 -15.22
C GLU A 141 9.22 -5.27 -15.69
N LEU A 142 10.27 -5.98 -16.11
CA LEU A 142 11.48 -5.35 -16.62
C LEU A 142 11.37 -5.13 -18.14
N ALA A 143 11.67 -3.92 -18.61
CA ALA A 143 11.70 -3.63 -20.03
C ALA A 143 12.75 -4.48 -20.77
N SER A 144 12.41 -4.96 -21.97
CA SER A 144 13.27 -5.83 -22.80
C SER A 144 14.61 -5.20 -23.22
N SER A 145 14.72 -3.87 -23.15
CA SER A 145 15.94 -3.11 -23.47
C SER A 145 16.97 -3.03 -22.33
N ILE A 146 16.65 -3.58 -21.15
CA ILE A 146 17.50 -3.57 -19.97
C ILE A 146 18.34 -4.85 -19.92
N ASP A 147 19.65 -4.69 -19.83
CA ASP A 147 20.56 -5.80 -19.55
C ASP A 147 20.41 -6.25 -18.09
N GLN A 148 19.92 -7.48 -17.91
CA GLN A 148 19.64 -8.05 -16.59
C GLN A 148 20.92 -8.38 -15.81
N ASN A 149 22.04 -8.69 -16.47
CA ASN A 149 23.30 -8.97 -15.76
C ASN A 149 23.85 -7.70 -15.13
N GLU A 150 23.80 -6.60 -15.86
CA GLU A 150 24.20 -5.28 -15.34
C GLU A 150 23.22 -4.80 -14.26
N LEU A 151 21.91 -5.01 -14.43
CA LEU A 151 20.94 -4.71 -13.38
C LEU A 151 21.17 -5.55 -12.11
N LEU A 152 21.53 -6.82 -12.24
CA LEU A 152 21.83 -7.70 -11.10
C LEU A 152 23.05 -7.21 -10.32
N LYS A 153 24.08 -6.70 -11.01
CA LYS A 153 25.24 -6.07 -10.37
C LYS A 153 24.84 -4.83 -9.57
N GLU A 154 23.97 -3.98 -10.12
CA GLU A 154 23.44 -2.82 -9.40
C GLU A 154 22.55 -3.24 -8.21
N ALA A 155 21.65 -4.20 -8.39
CA ALA A 155 20.78 -4.68 -7.31
C ALA A 155 21.59 -5.24 -6.13
N LYS A 156 22.69 -5.95 -6.40
CA LYS A 156 23.65 -6.40 -5.38
C LYS A 156 24.37 -5.23 -4.72
N PHE A 157 24.80 -4.23 -5.50
CA PHE A 157 25.47 -3.04 -4.96
C PHE A 157 24.57 -2.27 -3.98
N TYR A 158 23.31 -2.04 -4.33
CA TYR A 158 22.35 -1.33 -3.47
C TYR A 158 21.73 -2.19 -2.36
N ASN A 159 22.13 -3.48 -2.27
CA ASN A 159 21.60 -4.46 -1.34
C ASN A 159 20.06 -4.65 -1.44
N ILE A 160 19.54 -4.75 -2.67
CA ILE A 160 18.10 -4.96 -2.92
C ILE A 160 17.81 -6.45 -3.03
N GLN A 161 17.84 -7.14 -1.89
CA GLN A 161 17.79 -8.61 -1.85
C GLN A 161 16.54 -9.20 -2.55
N GLY A 162 15.37 -8.57 -2.40
CA GLY A 162 14.16 -9.04 -3.08
C GLY A 162 14.23 -9.00 -4.60
N LEU A 163 14.95 -8.03 -5.18
CA LEU A 163 15.19 -7.98 -6.63
C LEU A 163 16.27 -9.00 -7.04
N VAL A 164 17.32 -9.16 -6.23
CA VAL A 164 18.34 -10.20 -6.45
C VAL A 164 17.71 -11.59 -6.47
N ASP A 165 16.87 -11.92 -5.48
CA ASP A 165 16.20 -13.21 -5.40
C ASP A 165 15.25 -13.43 -6.57
N MET A 166 14.49 -12.41 -6.98
CA MET A 166 13.64 -12.48 -8.17
C MET A 166 14.45 -12.81 -9.43
N MET A 167 15.60 -12.17 -9.62
CA MET A 167 16.45 -12.37 -10.80
C MET A 167 17.19 -13.72 -10.76
N ASP A 168 17.61 -14.16 -9.58
CA ASP A 168 18.29 -15.46 -9.40
C ASP A 168 17.33 -16.65 -9.52
N THR A 169 16.03 -16.50 -9.21
CA THR A 169 15.03 -17.59 -9.29
C THR A 169 14.88 -18.15 -10.70
N TYR A 170 14.93 -17.30 -11.73
CA TYR A 170 14.75 -17.73 -13.13
C TYR A 170 16.07 -18.07 -13.83
N CYS A 171 17.21 -17.87 -13.15
CA CYS A 171 18.54 -18.11 -13.70
C CYS A 171 18.93 -19.59 -13.63
N PHE A 172 18.48 -20.39 -14.60
CA PHE A 172 19.01 -21.72 -14.86
C PHE A 172 19.41 -21.89 -16.33
N ASP A 173 20.46 -22.70 -16.56
CA ASP A 173 20.97 -23.03 -17.89
C ASP A 173 19.99 -23.98 -18.60
N SER A 174 19.34 -23.48 -19.66
CA SER A 174 18.47 -24.26 -20.54
C SER A 174 18.57 -23.71 -21.96
N ILE A 175 18.88 -24.58 -22.91
CA ILE A 175 18.84 -24.20 -24.33
C ILE A 175 17.46 -24.45 -24.96
N ILE A 176 16.62 -25.25 -24.30
CA ILE A 176 15.22 -25.42 -24.70
C ILE A 176 14.43 -24.16 -24.32
N LEU A 177 14.58 -23.69 -23.08
CA LEU A 177 13.97 -22.46 -22.56
C LEU A 177 14.99 -21.33 -22.57
N ASN A 178 15.30 -20.86 -23.78
CA ASN A 178 16.32 -19.86 -24.03
C ASN A 178 15.86 -18.40 -23.78
N THR A 179 14.60 -18.19 -23.38
CA THR A 179 14.06 -16.88 -23.00
C THR A 179 13.52 -16.90 -21.57
N GLU A 180 13.62 -15.77 -20.88
CA GLU A 180 13.08 -15.62 -19.53
C GLU A 180 11.56 -15.78 -19.48
N ASP A 181 10.83 -15.33 -20.52
CA ASP A 181 9.38 -15.53 -20.58
C ASP A 181 9.01 -17.01 -20.67
N ALA A 182 9.79 -17.81 -21.41
CA ALA A 182 9.59 -19.26 -21.45
C ALA A 182 9.86 -19.91 -20.09
N LYS A 183 10.88 -19.43 -19.34
CA LYS A 183 11.17 -19.89 -17.97
C LYS A 183 10.08 -19.46 -16.99
N LYS A 184 9.61 -18.21 -17.03
CA LYS A 184 8.49 -17.71 -16.20
C LYS A 184 7.21 -18.49 -16.48
N ASN A 185 6.88 -18.71 -17.75
CA ASN A 185 5.74 -19.51 -18.15
C ASN A 185 5.87 -20.95 -17.65
N LEU A 186 7.05 -21.56 -17.70
CA LEU A 186 7.28 -22.87 -17.09
C LEU A 186 7.01 -22.84 -15.59
N PHE A 187 7.55 -21.87 -14.84
CA PHE A 187 7.29 -21.76 -13.39
C PHE A 187 5.81 -21.60 -13.07
N LYS A 188 5.07 -20.84 -13.90
CA LYS A 188 3.62 -20.64 -13.78
C LYS A 188 2.84 -21.91 -14.10
N ILE A 189 3.17 -22.58 -15.21
CA ILE A 189 2.55 -23.84 -15.65
C ILE A 189 2.88 -24.97 -14.67
N CYS A 190 4.06 -24.99 -14.07
CA CYS A 190 4.43 -26.03 -13.12
C CYS A 190 4.05 -25.69 -11.68
N GLU A 191 3.44 -24.52 -11.44
CA GLU A 191 3.07 -24.00 -10.11
C GLU A 191 4.23 -24.07 -9.10
N PHE A 192 5.46 -23.83 -9.56
CA PHE A 192 6.63 -23.92 -8.69
C PHE A 192 6.71 -22.75 -7.70
N PRO A 193 7.08 -22.99 -6.43
CA PRO A 193 7.29 -21.91 -5.46
C PRO A 193 8.34 -20.91 -5.93
N SER A 194 8.17 -19.62 -5.61
CA SER A 194 9.03 -18.52 -6.09
C SER A 194 10.49 -18.56 -5.60
N LYS A 195 10.84 -19.45 -4.66
CA LYS A 195 12.22 -19.66 -4.16
C LYS A 195 12.87 -20.94 -4.71
N THR A 196 12.23 -21.59 -5.68
CA THR A 196 12.73 -22.84 -6.26
C THR A 196 13.93 -22.54 -7.14
N LYS A 197 15.12 -23.03 -6.76
CA LYS A 197 16.31 -22.94 -7.61
C LYS A 197 16.37 -24.15 -8.53
N LEU A 198 16.46 -23.89 -9.82
CA LEU A 198 16.61 -24.91 -10.84
C LEU A 198 18.08 -25.05 -11.21
N ARG A 199 18.54 -26.31 -11.37
CA ARG A 199 19.90 -26.59 -11.83
C ARG A 199 19.88 -27.70 -12.86
N LEU A 200 20.50 -27.44 -14.01
CA LEU A 200 20.70 -28.45 -15.05
C LEU A 200 21.54 -29.62 -14.53
N LEU A 201 21.07 -30.84 -14.78
CA LEU A 201 21.75 -32.09 -14.45
C LEU A 201 22.30 -32.79 -15.70
N TYR A 202 21.52 -32.76 -16.77
CA TYR A 202 21.76 -33.53 -17.97
C TYR A 202 21.20 -32.78 -19.17
N ARG A 203 21.96 -32.77 -20.25
CA ARG A 203 21.60 -32.21 -21.56
C ARG A 203 22.00 -33.18 -22.65
N ALA A 204 21.05 -33.71 -23.41
CA ALA A 204 21.33 -34.77 -24.39
C ALA A 204 22.38 -34.40 -25.45
N THR A 205 22.39 -33.15 -25.91
CA THR A 205 23.38 -32.69 -26.90
C THR A 205 24.80 -32.60 -26.36
N THR A 206 24.98 -32.57 -25.03
CA THR A 206 26.29 -32.48 -24.37
C THR A 206 26.69 -33.80 -23.73
N ASP A 207 25.75 -34.43 -23.03
CA ASP A 207 25.96 -35.67 -22.29
C ASP A 207 25.60 -36.92 -23.12
N GLY A 208 25.00 -36.80 -24.30
CA GLY A 208 24.63 -37.87 -25.24
C GLY A 208 23.21 -38.43 -25.08
N PHE A 209 22.63 -38.97 -26.15
CA PHE A 209 21.19 -39.33 -26.27
C PHE A 209 20.82 -40.77 -25.84
N SER A 210 21.71 -41.52 -25.19
CA SER A 210 21.41 -42.89 -24.77
C SER A 210 20.73 -42.93 -23.39
N ALA A 211 19.97 -44.00 -23.11
CA ALA A 211 19.42 -44.25 -21.77
C ALA A 211 20.52 -44.36 -20.71
N GLN A 212 21.65 -44.98 -21.04
CA GLN A 212 22.81 -45.11 -20.15
C GLN A 212 23.34 -43.74 -19.73
N ASN A 213 23.45 -42.80 -20.67
CA ASN A 213 23.96 -41.45 -20.39
C ASN A 213 22.98 -40.70 -19.48
N PHE A 214 21.68 -40.83 -19.73
CA PHE A 214 20.64 -40.31 -18.85
C PHE A 214 20.80 -40.86 -17.43
N HIS A 215 20.72 -42.19 -17.25
CA HIS A 215 20.77 -42.83 -15.93
C HIS A 215 22.04 -42.46 -15.14
N SER A 216 23.21 -42.42 -15.80
CA SER A 216 24.49 -42.07 -15.15
C SER A 216 24.51 -40.69 -14.51
N LYS A 217 23.69 -39.74 -15.00
CA LYS A 217 23.62 -38.36 -14.51
C LYS A 217 22.43 -38.12 -13.57
N CYS A 218 21.43 -39.00 -13.63
CA CYS A 218 20.06 -38.66 -13.27
C CYS A 218 19.45 -39.56 -12.20
N ASP A 219 20.00 -40.74 -11.98
CA ASP A 219 19.49 -41.71 -11.02
C ASP A 219 19.74 -41.29 -9.57
N HIS A 220 18.90 -41.80 -8.67
CA HIS A 220 18.88 -41.49 -7.24
C HIS A 220 18.56 -40.03 -6.87
N LEU A 221 18.39 -39.15 -7.86
CA LEU A 221 18.00 -37.77 -7.68
C LEU A 221 16.46 -37.65 -7.65
N LYS A 222 15.97 -36.99 -6.61
CA LYS A 222 14.54 -36.67 -6.40
C LYS A 222 14.22 -35.24 -6.85
N LYS A 223 12.93 -34.94 -7.00
CA LYS A 223 12.42 -33.59 -7.38
C LYS A 223 13.05 -33.11 -8.68
N THR A 224 12.77 -33.82 -9.76
CA THR A 224 13.38 -33.57 -11.06
C THR A 224 12.32 -33.22 -12.11
N LEU A 225 12.60 -32.18 -12.87
CA LEU A 225 11.86 -31.76 -14.05
C LEU A 225 12.59 -32.27 -15.30
N THR A 226 11.85 -32.87 -16.22
CA THR A 226 12.33 -33.26 -17.55
C THR A 226 11.68 -32.35 -18.58
N ILE A 227 12.46 -31.70 -19.44
CA ILE A 227 12.00 -30.86 -20.54
C ILE A 227 12.45 -31.51 -21.85
N ILE A 228 11.50 -31.74 -22.76
CA ILE A 228 11.70 -32.41 -24.04
C ILE A 228 11.36 -31.42 -25.14
N LYS A 229 12.25 -31.28 -26.13
CA LYS A 229 12.01 -30.59 -27.39
C LYS A 229 12.07 -31.61 -28.52
N THR A 230 11.07 -31.60 -29.40
CA THR A 230 11.04 -32.48 -30.57
C THR A 230 11.62 -31.79 -31.81
N THR A 231 11.87 -32.55 -32.88
CA THR A 231 12.24 -31.99 -34.19
C THR A 231 11.10 -31.17 -34.81
N GLY A 232 9.84 -31.44 -34.43
CA GLY A 232 8.67 -30.65 -34.79
C GLY A 232 8.45 -29.38 -33.95
N ASN A 233 9.43 -28.97 -33.14
CA ASN A 233 9.39 -27.80 -32.24
C ASN A 233 8.33 -27.84 -31.14
N TYR A 234 7.80 -29.01 -30.80
CA TYR A 234 6.96 -29.18 -29.62
C TYR A 234 7.82 -29.22 -28.36
N ILE A 235 7.38 -28.53 -27.30
CA ILE A 235 8.03 -28.52 -25.99
C ILE A 235 7.04 -29.07 -24.96
N PHE A 236 7.46 -30.11 -24.26
CA PHE A 236 6.67 -30.78 -23.23
C PHE A 236 7.56 -31.51 -22.23
N GLY A 237 6.98 -32.09 -21.20
CA GLY A 237 7.76 -32.88 -20.26
C GLY A 237 7.00 -33.27 -19.02
N GLY A 238 7.73 -33.63 -17.97
CA GLY A 238 7.13 -34.10 -16.73
C GLY A 238 7.99 -33.82 -15.51
N TYR A 239 7.33 -33.73 -14.36
CA TYR A 239 7.92 -33.57 -13.05
C TYR A 239 7.62 -34.78 -12.17
N THR A 240 8.57 -35.14 -11.32
CA THR A 240 8.39 -36.16 -10.27
C THR A 240 9.27 -35.84 -9.05
N GLU A 241 8.75 -36.12 -7.85
CA GLU A 241 9.49 -36.13 -6.59
C GLU A 241 10.22 -37.45 -6.34
N GLN A 242 9.89 -38.51 -7.07
CA GLN A 242 10.55 -39.80 -6.97
C GLN A 242 11.92 -39.79 -7.65
N SER A 243 12.78 -40.72 -7.23
CA SER A 243 14.07 -40.93 -7.87
C SER A 243 13.97 -41.96 -8.98
N TRP A 244 14.74 -41.74 -10.04
CA TRP A 244 15.00 -42.73 -11.09
C TRP A 244 16.02 -43.75 -10.59
N ASP A 245 15.89 -45.02 -10.95
CA ASP A 245 16.81 -46.07 -10.48
C ASP A 245 16.94 -47.29 -11.41
N GLY A 246 16.34 -47.25 -12.61
CA GLY A 246 16.47 -48.31 -13.62
C GLY A 246 15.91 -49.69 -13.26
N ASN A 247 15.22 -49.86 -12.12
CA ASN A 247 14.85 -51.15 -11.52
C ASN A 247 13.68 -51.91 -12.19
N SER A 248 13.26 -51.50 -13.38
CA SER A 248 12.11 -52.01 -14.15
C SER A 248 10.77 -51.97 -13.41
N CYS A 249 10.53 -50.97 -12.57
CA CYS A 249 9.31 -50.85 -11.76
C CYS A 249 8.57 -49.51 -11.95
N TYR A 250 7.26 -49.53 -11.72
CA TYR A 250 6.46 -48.32 -11.60
C TYR A 250 6.60 -47.73 -10.21
N LYS A 251 6.56 -46.40 -10.13
CA LYS A 251 6.55 -45.67 -8.85
C LYS A 251 5.33 -44.78 -8.76
N SER A 252 4.74 -44.78 -7.57
CA SER A 252 3.66 -43.87 -7.23
C SER A 252 4.22 -42.51 -6.80
N ASP A 253 3.61 -41.46 -7.31
CA ASP A 253 3.95 -40.08 -6.94
C ASP A 253 2.70 -39.19 -7.06
N PRO A 254 2.10 -38.76 -5.94
CA PRO A 254 0.92 -37.91 -5.98
C PRO A 254 1.22 -36.50 -6.49
N ASN A 255 2.49 -36.08 -6.49
CA ASN A 255 2.94 -34.76 -6.92
C ASN A 255 3.51 -34.77 -8.35
N ALA A 256 3.49 -35.91 -9.04
CA ALA A 256 3.93 -35.99 -10.42
C ALA A 256 2.90 -35.40 -11.39
N PHE A 257 3.39 -34.75 -12.43
CA PHE A 257 2.56 -34.16 -13.48
C PHE A 257 3.31 -34.08 -14.81
N ILE A 258 2.54 -33.97 -15.89
CA ILE A 258 3.03 -33.73 -17.25
C ILE A 258 2.64 -32.31 -17.64
N PHE A 259 3.50 -31.62 -18.38
CA PHE A 259 3.24 -30.26 -18.87
C PHE A 259 3.31 -30.18 -20.40
N THR A 260 2.21 -29.65 -20.96
CA THR A 260 2.06 -28.93 -22.23
C THR A 260 0.94 -27.92 -22.04
N THR A 261 -0.11 -28.44 -21.41
CA THR A 261 -1.10 -27.89 -20.48
C THR A 261 -0.89 -28.64 -19.17
N ILE A 262 -1.09 -28.03 -17.99
CA ILE A 262 -0.87 -28.69 -16.70
C ILE A 262 -1.82 -29.89 -16.58
N ARG A 263 -1.31 -31.12 -16.49
CA ARG A 263 -2.13 -32.32 -16.28
C ARG A 263 -1.51 -33.20 -15.19
N PRO A 264 -2.26 -33.56 -14.12
CA PRO A 264 -1.76 -34.44 -13.07
C PRO A 264 -1.43 -35.81 -13.66
N ALA A 265 -0.33 -36.44 -13.23
CA ALA A 265 0.03 -37.78 -13.70
C ALA A 265 -0.80 -38.87 -12.99
N CYS A 266 -0.90 -40.06 -13.59
CA CYS A 266 -1.49 -41.22 -12.91
C CYS A 266 -0.75 -41.51 -11.58
N GLN A 267 -1.39 -41.27 -10.44
CA GLN A 267 -0.73 -41.29 -9.13
C GLN A 267 -0.11 -42.66 -8.80
N ALA A 268 -0.74 -43.77 -9.20
CA ALA A 268 -0.26 -45.13 -8.91
C ALA A 268 0.91 -45.55 -9.81
N PHE A 269 1.01 -44.97 -11.00
CA PHE A 269 1.95 -45.33 -12.06
C PHE A 269 2.58 -44.07 -12.67
N ALA A 270 3.12 -43.21 -11.81
CA ALA A 270 3.56 -41.87 -12.19
C ALA A 270 4.80 -41.89 -13.08
N ILE A 271 5.78 -42.72 -12.73
CA ILE A 271 6.98 -42.97 -13.54
C ILE A 271 7.28 -44.46 -13.65
N TYR A 272 7.92 -44.85 -14.75
CA TYR A 272 8.45 -46.20 -14.96
C TYR A 272 9.97 -46.14 -15.10
N CYS A 273 10.68 -46.78 -14.16
CA CYS A 273 12.13 -46.69 -14.08
C CYS A 273 12.75 -47.95 -14.70
N ARG A 274 13.28 -47.90 -15.92
CA ARG A 274 13.93 -49.06 -16.56
C ARG A 274 15.24 -48.65 -17.21
N SER A 275 16.30 -49.41 -16.95
CA SER A 275 17.69 -49.03 -17.28
C SER A 275 18.00 -48.78 -18.77
N TYR A 276 17.16 -49.28 -19.68
CA TYR A 276 17.33 -49.09 -21.14
C TYR A 276 16.30 -48.12 -21.75
N TYR A 277 15.49 -47.46 -20.92
CA TYR A 277 14.63 -46.36 -21.34
C TYR A 277 15.18 -45.03 -20.84
N GLY A 278 14.82 -43.96 -21.54
CA GLY A 278 14.92 -42.62 -20.98
C GLY A 278 13.76 -42.35 -20.02
N PRO A 279 13.35 -41.09 -19.87
CA PRO A 279 12.18 -40.73 -19.07
C PRO A 279 10.90 -41.42 -19.55
N TRP A 280 10.16 -42.00 -18.61
CA TRP A 280 8.83 -42.56 -18.83
C TRP A 280 7.87 -42.05 -17.75
N PHE A 281 6.79 -41.40 -18.18
CA PHE A 281 5.71 -40.92 -17.32
C PHE A 281 4.37 -41.60 -17.68
N GLY A 282 3.60 -42.01 -16.67
CA GLY A 282 2.27 -42.59 -16.81
C GLY A 282 2.19 -44.11 -17.01
N SER A 283 0.99 -44.68 -16.78
CA SER A 283 0.67 -46.10 -16.98
C SER A 283 0.37 -46.48 -18.43
N GLY A 284 -0.18 -45.55 -19.23
CA GLY A 284 -0.14 -45.56 -20.69
C GLY A 284 1.06 -44.73 -21.17
N PRO A 285 1.50 -44.80 -22.44
CA PRO A 285 2.67 -44.05 -22.89
C PRO A 285 2.36 -42.55 -23.03
N ASP A 286 2.05 -41.88 -21.92
CA ASP A 286 1.81 -40.44 -21.86
C ASP A 286 3.08 -39.70 -22.32
N ILE A 287 4.23 -40.12 -21.79
CA ILE A 287 5.56 -39.85 -22.35
C ILE A 287 6.40 -41.12 -22.22
N GLN A 288 6.87 -41.65 -23.35
CA GLN A 288 7.74 -42.83 -23.40
C GLN A 288 8.95 -42.52 -24.28
N ILE A 289 10.15 -42.52 -23.69
CA ILE A 289 11.41 -42.27 -24.39
C ILE A 289 12.28 -43.53 -24.42
N PHE A 290 12.62 -44.00 -25.62
CA PHE A 290 13.48 -45.18 -25.83
C PHE A 290 14.95 -44.78 -25.96
N SER A 291 15.91 -45.61 -25.54
CA SER A 291 17.33 -45.32 -25.73
C SER A 291 17.66 -44.89 -27.17
N ASN A 292 18.63 -43.97 -27.32
CA ASN A 292 18.90 -43.25 -28.55
C ASN A 292 17.73 -42.33 -28.93
N PHE A 293 17.42 -41.40 -28.02
CA PHE A 293 16.21 -40.55 -28.03
C PHE A 293 16.01 -39.81 -29.37
N ASN A 294 17.12 -39.51 -30.07
CA ASN A 294 17.16 -38.80 -31.34
C ASN A 294 17.01 -39.70 -32.58
N SER A 295 16.67 -40.99 -32.42
CA SER A 295 16.61 -41.94 -33.52
C SER A 295 15.27 -42.68 -33.62
N HIS A 296 14.84 -42.96 -34.86
CA HIS A 296 13.81 -43.95 -35.24
C HIS A 296 12.37 -43.80 -34.71
N ASN A 297 11.84 -42.60 -34.41
CA ASN A 297 10.40 -42.41 -34.07
C ASN A 297 9.82 -43.42 -33.05
N GLN A 298 10.66 -44.04 -32.22
CA GLN A 298 10.20 -45.06 -31.28
C GLN A 298 9.63 -44.43 -30.02
N ASN A 299 9.98 -43.16 -29.76
CA ASN A 299 9.39 -42.41 -28.66
C ASN A 299 7.90 -42.17 -28.93
N SER A 300 7.09 -42.32 -27.90
CA SER A 300 5.64 -42.20 -27.99
C SER A 300 5.09 -41.23 -26.95
N SER A 301 4.07 -40.47 -27.32
CA SER A 301 3.28 -39.66 -26.38
C SER A 301 1.80 -39.75 -26.74
N ILE A 302 0.97 -40.23 -25.81
CA ILE A 302 -0.48 -40.30 -25.96
C ILE A 302 -1.18 -40.05 -24.62
N THR A 303 -2.07 -39.06 -24.55
CA THR A 303 -2.73 -38.69 -23.28
C THR A 303 -3.98 -39.54 -22.99
N GLU A 304 -3.98 -40.82 -23.35
CA GLU A 304 -5.14 -41.72 -23.22
C GLU A 304 -5.62 -41.86 -21.77
N SER A 305 -4.73 -41.65 -20.81
CA SER A 305 -5.02 -41.78 -19.37
C SER A 305 -5.88 -40.64 -18.78
N TYR A 306 -6.28 -39.61 -19.56
CA TYR A 306 -6.82 -38.34 -19.02
C TYR A 306 -8.15 -37.82 -19.62
N GLY A 307 -8.90 -38.61 -20.41
CA GLY A 307 -10.24 -38.22 -20.89
C GLY A 307 -10.68 -38.88 -22.20
N SER A 308 -11.94 -38.65 -22.62
CA SER A 308 -12.61 -39.30 -23.76
C SER A 308 -12.10 -38.94 -25.16
N GLN A 309 -11.08 -38.09 -25.29
CA GLN A 309 -10.39 -37.81 -26.56
C GLN A 309 -8.87 -37.87 -26.37
N SER A 310 -8.21 -38.81 -27.03
CA SER A 310 -6.76 -38.95 -27.06
C SER A 310 -6.11 -37.73 -27.74
N THR A 311 -5.15 -37.07 -27.08
CA THR A 311 -4.35 -35.98 -27.67
C THR A 311 -2.87 -36.33 -27.70
N TYR A 312 -2.13 -35.74 -28.63
CA TYR A 312 -0.69 -35.98 -28.82
C TYR A 312 0.12 -34.77 -28.35
N LEU A 313 1.07 -34.98 -27.43
CA LEU A 313 1.93 -33.91 -26.91
C LEU A 313 2.92 -33.39 -27.96
N ALA A 314 3.32 -34.26 -28.89
CA ALA A 314 4.23 -33.96 -29.99
C ALA A 314 3.53 -33.72 -31.33
N GLY A 315 2.20 -33.48 -31.34
CA GLY A 315 1.39 -33.37 -32.56
C GLY A 315 1.13 -34.68 -33.30
N SER A 316 1.80 -35.77 -32.90
CA SER A 316 1.58 -37.14 -33.37
C SER A 316 1.98 -38.15 -32.29
N GLN A 317 1.56 -39.41 -32.43
CA GLN A 317 1.87 -40.46 -31.45
C GLN A 317 3.37 -40.68 -31.34
N GLN A 318 4.07 -40.77 -32.46
CA GLN A 318 5.51 -41.03 -32.53
C GLN A 318 6.30 -39.75 -32.80
N PHE A 319 7.45 -39.59 -32.14
CA PHE A 319 8.28 -38.40 -32.36
C PHE A 319 9.78 -38.67 -32.19
N THR A 320 10.57 -37.76 -32.76
CA THR A 320 12.02 -37.73 -32.58
C THR A 320 12.42 -36.57 -31.67
N VAL A 321 13.25 -36.85 -30.66
CA VAL A 321 13.77 -35.84 -29.73
C VAL A 321 14.90 -35.07 -30.39
N SER A 322 14.79 -33.74 -30.41
CA SER A 322 15.89 -32.85 -30.80
C SER A 322 16.74 -32.44 -29.60
N GLN A 323 16.13 -32.31 -28.41
CA GLN A 323 16.82 -32.07 -27.15
C GLN A 323 16.01 -32.59 -25.97
N ILE A 324 16.70 -33.09 -24.95
CA ILE A 324 16.12 -33.33 -23.62
C ILE A 324 17.04 -32.79 -22.53
N GLU A 325 16.45 -32.05 -21.59
CA GLU A 325 17.14 -31.48 -20.43
C GLU A 325 16.49 -32.00 -19.15
N LYS A 326 17.32 -32.47 -18.21
CA LYS A 326 16.88 -32.83 -16.86
C LYS A 326 17.38 -31.79 -15.88
N ILE A 327 16.48 -31.30 -15.04
CA ILE A 327 16.72 -30.20 -14.11
C ILE A 327 16.32 -30.67 -12.71
N ILE A 328 17.17 -30.43 -11.72
CA ILE A 328 16.84 -30.68 -10.31
C ILE A 328 16.25 -29.42 -9.68
N LEU A 329 15.19 -29.61 -8.89
CA LEU A 329 14.62 -28.58 -8.04
C LEU A 329 15.33 -28.61 -6.69
N LYS A 330 16.06 -27.53 -6.38
CA LYS A 330 16.56 -27.26 -5.04
C LYS A 330 15.63 -26.25 -4.38
N GLN A 331 14.76 -26.75 -3.50
CA GLN A 331 14.06 -25.89 -2.57
C GLN A 331 15.06 -25.41 -1.51
N LEU A 332 15.22 -24.09 -1.36
CA LEU A 332 16.00 -23.52 -0.26
C LEU A 332 15.25 -23.79 1.06
N ASN A 333 15.55 -24.92 1.69
CA ASN A 333 15.04 -25.23 3.02
C ASN A 333 15.73 -24.32 4.04
N PHE A 334 15.11 -23.20 4.42
CA PHE A 334 15.22 -22.80 5.82
C PHE A 334 14.50 -23.88 6.62
N LYS A 335 15.25 -24.63 7.45
CA LYS A 335 14.68 -25.64 8.34
C LYS A 335 13.66 -24.97 9.26
N ILE A 336 12.39 -25.10 8.90
CA ILE A 336 11.30 -25.30 9.86
C ILE A 336 10.64 -26.59 9.41
N LYS A 337 10.90 -27.68 10.13
CA LYS A 337 10.24 -28.96 9.87
C LYS A 337 8.75 -28.78 10.18
N ASN A 338 7.90 -28.73 9.16
CA ASN A 338 6.53 -29.20 9.27
C ASN A 338 6.31 -30.20 8.13
N SER A 339 6.47 -31.48 8.47
CA SER A 339 6.02 -32.58 7.62
C SER A 339 4.54 -32.78 7.86
N SER A 340 3.74 -32.59 6.82
CA SER A 340 2.36 -33.06 6.72
C SER A 340 2.32 -34.58 6.88
N SER A 341 2.03 -35.06 8.09
CA SER A 341 1.40 -36.36 8.32
C SER A 341 0.14 -36.11 9.12
N ARG A 342 -0.99 -36.45 8.50
CA ARG A 342 -2.35 -36.32 9.00
C ARG A 342 -2.50 -37.12 10.31
N PHE A 343 -2.41 -36.45 11.46
CA PHE A 343 -2.97 -36.90 12.73
C PHE A 343 -4.17 -36.00 13.04
N PRO A 344 -5.38 -36.55 13.23
CA PRO A 344 -6.52 -35.77 13.71
C PRO A 344 -6.14 -35.05 15.01
N MET A 345 -6.42 -33.75 15.10
CA MET A 345 -6.09 -32.95 16.28
C MET A 345 -6.78 -33.49 17.54
N ASP A 346 -7.90 -34.18 17.37
CA ASP A 346 -8.68 -34.81 18.44
C ASP A 346 -7.94 -36.00 19.09
N ASP A 347 -7.17 -36.78 18.33
CA ASP A 347 -6.38 -37.92 18.85
C ASP A 347 -5.19 -37.43 19.71
N ILE A 348 -4.60 -36.28 19.36
CA ILE A 348 -3.50 -35.65 20.12
C ILE A 348 -4.01 -35.14 21.47
N LEU A 349 -5.26 -34.65 21.50
CA LEU A 349 -5.89 -34.12 22.70
C LEU A 349 -6.28 -35.24 23.67
N GLU A 350 -6.77 -36.37 23.15
CA GLU A 350 -7.02 -37.57 23.95
C GLU A 350 -5.73 -38.16 24.56
N LEU A 351 -4.62 -38.10 23.81
CA LEU A 351 -3.29 -38.52 24.29
C LEU A 351 -2.73 -37.59 25.39
N VAL A 352 -3.03 -36.30 25.32
CA VAL A 352 -2.60 -35.27 26.28
C VAL A 352 -3.36 -35.37 27.61
N ASP A 353 -4.66 -35.62 27.57
CA ASP A 353 -5.48 -35.75 28.78
C ASP A 353 -5.24 -37.09 29.53
N ASN A 354 -4.83 -38.15 28.81
CA ASN A 354 -4.56 -39.48 29.38
C ASN A 354 -3.07 -39.79 29.58
N TRP A 355 -2.19 -38.77 29.59
CA TRP A 355 -0.75 -39.00 29.64
C TRP A 355 -0.32 -39.71 30.95
N PRO A 356 0.30 -40.90 30.89
CA PRO A 356 0.53 -41.75 32.06
C PRO A 356 1.52 -41.11 33.03
N THR A 357 1.22 -41.13 34.33
CA THR A 357 2.16 -40.70 35.37
C THR A 357 3.32 -41.69 35.51
N LEU A 358 4.50 -41.20 35.89
CA LEU A 358 5.56 -42.11 36.35
C LEU A 358 5.04 -42.83 37.60
N GLY A 359 4.72 -44.13 37.47
CA GLY A 359 4.25 -44.96 38.58
C GLY A 359 5.26 -45.01 39.73
N GLN A 360 4.84 -45.50 40.91
CA GLN A 360 5.71 -45.54 42.08
C GLN A 360 6.89 -46.51 41.87
N GLY A 361 8.12 -45.96 41.88
CA GLY A 361 9.38 -46.70 41.71
C GLY A 361 10.58 -45.75 41.53
N GLN A 362 11.80 -46.26 41.70
CA GLN A 362 13.03 -45.50 41.41
C GLN A 362 13.26 -45.41 39.89
N HIS A 363 12.94 -44.25 39.32
CA HIS A 363 13.21 -43.95 37.90
C HIS A 363 14.52 -43.18 37.71
N PRO A 364 15.28 -43.45 36.62
CA PRO A 364 16.48 -42.69 36.25
C PRO A 364 16.19 -41.19 36.10
N GLU A 365 17.17 -40.34 36.44
CA GLU A 365 16.98 -38.88 36.50
C GLU A 365 16.59 -38.26 35.14
N TYR A 366 17.13 -38.79 34.03
CA TYR A 366 16.76 -38.36 32.68
C TYR A 366 15.29 -38.66 32.37
N ALA A 367 14.76 -39.81 32.82
CA ALA A 367 13.36 -40.18 32.60
C ALA A 367 12.40 -39.24 33.35
N LYS A 368 12.77 -38.81 34.56
CA LYS A 368 12.03 -37.79 35.33
C LYS A 368 12.03 -36.42 34.64
N LYS A 369 13.18 -35.98 34.13
CA LYS A 369 13.31 -34.71 33.39
C LYS A 369 12.51 -34.72 32.09
N HIS A 370 12.58 -35.80 31.31
CA HIS A 370 11.79 -35.95 30.09
C HIS A 370 10.28 -36.00 30.38
N HIS A 371 9.84 -36.73 31.42
CA HIS A 371 8.43 -36.74 31.82
C HIS A 371 7.93 -35.36 32.26
N SER A 372 8.73 -34.61 33.02
CA SER A 372 8.41 -33.23 33.41
C SER A 372 8.27 -32.32 32.20
N MET A 373 9.18 -32.41 31.24
CA MET A 373 9.16 -31.58 30.03
C MET A 373 7.92 -31.88 29.16
N ILE A 374 7.57 -33.16 29.02
CA ILE A 374 6.40 -33.58 28.26
C ILE A 374 5.11 -33.12 28.96
N ARG A 375 5.06 -33.18 30.29
CA ARG A 375 3.92 -32.64 31.07
C ARG A 375 3.77 -31.12 30.89
N SER A 376 4.87 -30.36 30.94
CA SER A 376 4.83 -28.91 30.69
C SER A 376 4.37 -28.57 29.28
N LEU A 377 4.78 -29.36 28.28
CA LEU A 377 4.29 -29.21 26.90
C LEU A 377 2.79 -29.52 26.78
N ALA A 378 2.34 -30.60 27.41
CA ALA A 378 0.92 -30.98 27.46
C ALA A 378 0.04 -29.87 28.06
N THR A 379 0.49 -29.24 29.16
CA THR A 379 -0.19 -28.08 29.76
C THR A 379 -0.23 -26.88 28.82
N LEU A 380 0.89 -26.54 28.18
CA LEU A 380 0.95 -25.41 27.24
C LEU A 380 0.00 -25.59 26.05
N VAL A 381 -0.09 -26.80 25.51
CA VAL A 381 -1.00 -27.13 24.39
C VAL A 381 -2.47 -27.02 24.83
N LYS A 382 -2.79 -27.43 26.06
CA LYS A 382 -4.12 -27.29 26.65
C LYS A 382 -4.51 -25.82 26.83
N ASP A 383 -3.59 -24.99 27.30
CA ASP A 383 -3.81 -23.55 27.48
C ASP A 383 -4.02 -22.84 26.14
N LEU A 384 -3.22 -23.17 25.12
CA LEU A 384 -3.38 -22.64 23.76
C LEU A 384 -4.72 -23.02 23.13
N LYS A 385 -5.23 -24.24 23.37
CA LYS A 385 -6.56 -24.65 22.91
C LYS A 385 -7.66 -23.84 23.57
N ASN A 386 -7.58 -23.64 24.88
CA ASN A 386 -8.55 -22.85 25.62
C ASN A 386 -8.59 -21.39 25.14
N GLU A 387 -7.43 -20.81 24.85
CA GLU A 387 -7.31 -19.46 24.29
C GLU A 387 -7.95 -19.38 22.89
N LEU A 388 -7.69 -20.37 22.03
CA LEU A 388 -8.29 -20.43 20.69
C LEU A 388 -9.83 -20.51 20.75
N GLU A 389 -10.36 -21.30 21.67
CA GLU A 389 -11.81 -21.46 21.82
C GLU A 389 -12.47 -20.20 22.41
N ASN A 390 -11.76 -19.50 23.29
CA ASN A 390 -12.18 -18.20 23.80
C ASN A 390 -12.22 -17.13 22.68
N GLN A 391 -11.20 -17.10 21.82
CA GLN A 391 -11.15 -16.19 20.67
C GLN A 391 -12.28 -16.45 19.67
N LYS A 392 -12.63 -17.73 19.41
CA LYS A 392 -13.78 -18.06 18.56
C LYS A 392 -15.10 -17.55 19.14
N LYS A 393 -15.31 -17.67 20.45
CA LYS A 393 -16.51 -17.11 21.12
C LYS A 393 -16.58 -15.60 20.95
N ILE A 394 -15.48 -14.89 21.14
CA ILE A 394 -15.39 -13.43 20.96
C ILE A 394 -15.76 -13.04 19.52
N ILE A 395 -15.25 -13.76 18.53
CA ILE A 395 -15.56 -13.52 17.11
C ILE A 395 -17.05 -13.72 16.82
N GLU A 396 -17.66 -14.75 17.37
CA GLU A 396 -19.08 -15.05 17.14
C GLU A 396 -20.00 -14.01 17.80
N GLU A 397 -19.60 -13.49 18.96
CA GLU A 397 -20.29 -12.40 19.65
C GLU A 397 -20.16 -11.07 18.90
N GLN A 398 -18.99 -10.79 18.32
CA GLN A 398 -18.78 -9.63 17.44
C GLN A 398 -19.60 -9.71 16.16
N LYS A 399 -19.76 -10.90 15.56
CA LYS A 399 -20.63 -11.10 14.39
C LYS A 399 -22.08 -10.76 14.71
N LYS A 400 -22.62 -11.21 15.85
CA LYS A 400 -23.97 -10.85 16.31
C LYS A 400 -24.14 -9.34 16.53
N GLN A 401 -23.11 -8.66 17.01
CA GLN A 401 -23.12 -7.19 17.15
C GLN A 401 -23.09 -6.46 15.79
N ILE A 402 -22.40 -7.01 14.80
CA ILE A 402 -22.37 -6.45 13.44
C ILE A 402 -23.73 -6.61 12.76
N GLU A 403 -24.38 -7.76 12.93
CA GLU A 403 -25.69 -8.06 12.36
C GLU A 403 -26.81 -7.17 12.95
N THR A 404 -26.70 -6.82 14.24
CA THR A 404 -27.60 -5.86 14.90
C THR A 404 -27.36 -4.40 14.51
N LEU A 405 -26.14 -4.03 14.10
CA LEU A 405 -25.82 -2.69 13.59
C LEU A 405 -26.27 -2.47 12.14
N GLN A 406 -26.48 -3.52 11.35
CA GLN A 406 -26.93 -3.43 9.97
C GLN A 406 -28.44 -3.17 9.82
N THR A 407 -29.24 -3.41 10.86
CA THR A 407 -30.71 -3.24 10.85
C THR A 407 -31.18 -1.82 11.23
N THR A 408 -30.30 -0.94 11.71
CA THR A 408 -30.65 0.45 12.06
C THR A 408 -30.25 1.43 10.94
N ARG A 409 -31.23 1.80 10.10
CA ARG A 409 -31.10 2.92 9.14
C ARG A 409 -30.99 4.25 9.91
N ASN A 410 -29.95 5.02 9.57
CA ASN A 410 -29.53 6.34 10.08
C ASN A 410 -28.56 6.29 11.28
N PRO A 411 -27.23 6.32 11.05
CA PRO A 411 -26.26 6.42 12.14
C PRO A 411 -26.17 7.87 12.65
N PRO A 412 -26.06 8.09 13.98
CA PRO A 412 -25.71 9.38 14.56
C PRO A 412 -24.24 9.75 14.24
N ALA A 413 -23.92 11.03 14.36
CA ALA A 413 -22.58 11.57 14.17
C ALA A 413 -21.52 10.76 14.94
N LEU A 414 -20.58 10.14 14.21
CA LEU A 414 -19.46 9.40 14.80
C LEU A 414 -18.60 10.33 15.66
N THR A 415 -18.61 10.12 16.98
CA THR A 415 -17.71 10.79 17.93
C THR A 415 -16.37 10.07 18.00
N TYR A 416 -15.29 10.83 18.14
CA TYR A 416 -13.91 10.33 18.26
C TYR A 416 -13.74 9.28 19.39
N ALA A 417 -14.50 9.43 20.48
CA ALA A 417 -14.55 8.47 21.59
C ALA A 417 -15.06 7.08 21.16
N GLY A 418 -16.03 7.00 20.25
CA GLY A 418 -16.57 5.72 19.76
C GLY A 418 -15.63 4.96 18.82
N LEU A 419 -14.68 5.67 18.17
CA LEU A 419 -13.68 5.09 17.28
C LEU A 419 -12.44 4.58 18.03
N VAL A 420 -12.11 5.20 19.17
CA VAL A 420 -11.01 4.79 20.07
C VAL A 420 -11.44 3.62 20.97
N ALA A 421 -12.72 3.52 21.32
CA ALA A 421 -13.26 2.41 22.10
C ALA A 421 -13.33 1.07 21.33
N ARG A 422 -13.17 1.06 20.00
CA ARG A 422 -13.16 -0.17 19.19
C ARG A 422 -11.76 -0.77 19.17
N ASN A 423 -11.52 -1.68 20.10
CA ASN A 423 -10.29 -2.45 20.35
C ASN A 423 -9.72 -3.16 19.10
N GLN A 424 -8.95 -2.43 18.30
CA GLN A 424 -7.91 -2.97 17.43
C GLN A 424 -6.65 -2.12 17.64
N LYS A 425 -5.47 -2.75 17.75
CA LYS A 425 -4.18 -2.06 17.75
C LYS A 425 -3.95 -1.43 16.37
N LYS A 426 -4.55 -0.28 16.12
CA LYS A 426 -4.28 0.56 14.95
C LYS A 426 -2.88 1.14 15.11
N THR A 427 -2.12 1.15 14.02
CA THR A 427 -0.77 1.73 14.00
C THR A 427 -0.85 3.25 14.23
N GLU A 428 0.20 3.85 14.80
CA GLU A 428 0.24 5.31 15.04
C GLU A 428 0.00 6.13 13.76
N SER A 429 0.45 5.63 12.61
CA SER A 429 0.22 6.22 11.29
C SER A 429 -1.25 6.24 10.88
N GLU A 430 -2.01 5.17 11.17
CA GLU A 430 -3.45 5.12 10.90
C GLU A 430 -4.23 6.07 11.82
N VAL A 431 -3.84 6.15 13.09
CA VAL A 431 -4.44 7.09 14.05
C VAL A 431 -4.16 8.54 13.62
N ALA A 432 -2.94 8.83 13.16
CA ALA A 432 -2.56 10.16 12.67
C ALA A 432 -3.30 10.53 11.37
N LEU A 433 -3.47 9.59 10.45
CA LEU A 433 -4.23 9.83 9.21
C LEU A 433 -5.71 10.08 9.52
N LEU A 434 -6.31 9.28 10.40
CA LEU A 434 -7.69 9.47 10.87
C LEU A 434 -7.88 10.83 11.56
N ALA A 435 -6.93 11.24 12.39
CA ALA A 435 -6.95 12.56 13.02
C ALA A 435 -6.83 13.71 12.00
N LYS A 436 -5.97 13.57 10.99
CA LYS A 436 -5.83 14.56 9.92
C LYS A 436 -7.10 14.67 9.07
N VAL A 437 -7.70 13.55 8.69
CA VAL A 437 -8.98 13.51 7.98
C VAL A 437 -10.10 14.13 8.84
N HIS A 438 -10.15 13.83 10.13
CA HIS A 438 -11.13 14.42 11.04
C HIS A 438 -10.99 15.94 11.16
N ASN A 439 -9.76 16.45 11.33
CA ASN A 439 -9.49 17.88 11.41
C ASN A 439 -9.87 18.60 10.10
N GLU A 440 -9.55 18.01 8.95
CA GLU A 440 -9.92 18.55 7.64
C GLU A 440 -11.45 18.60 7.47
N LEU A 441 -12.18 17.53 7.86
CA LEU A 441 -13.64 17.51 7.82
C LEU A 441 -14.27 18.54 8.78
N LYS A 442 -13.68 18.74 9.95
CA LYS A 442 -14.11 19.75 10.93
C LYS A 442 -13.88 21.17 10.40
N GLU A 443 -12.71 21.44 9.85
CA GLU A 443 -12.39 22.74 9.25
C GLU A 443 -13.32 23.04 8.06
N LYS A 444 -13.57 22.03 7.22
CA LYS A 444 -14.52 22.13 6.11
C LYS A 444 -15.93 22.46 6.58
N SER A 445 -16.42 21.82 7.63
CA SER A 445 -17.73 22.12 8.24
C SER A 445 -17.79 23.56 8.78
N ASN A 446 -16.68 24.09 9.31
CA ASN A 446 -16.63 25.45 9.83
C ASN A 446 -16.64 26.53 8.74
N ILE A 447 -16.18 26.21 7.52
CA ILE A 447 -16.07 27.18 6.41
C ILE A 447 -17.05 26.91 5.27
N GLU A 448 -17.86 25.84 5.32
CA GLU A 448 -18.73 25.42 4.22
C GLU A 448 -19.77 26.49 3.80
N ARG A 449 -20.06 27.44 4.70
CA ARG A 449 -21.02 28.54 4.50
C ARG A 449 -20.32 29.86 4.13
N ASN A 450 -19.00 29.85 4.05
CA ASN A 450 -18.20 31.03 3.79
C ASN A 450 -17.98 31.19 2.29
N ILE A 451 -17.90 32.46 1.88
CA ILE A 451 -17.50 32.87 0.55
C ILE A 451 -16.43 33.95 0.64
N ILE A 452 -15.59 34.00 -0.40
CA ILE A 452 -14.55 35.01 -0.60
C ILE A 452 -14.95 35.86 -1.79
N VAL A 453 -15.11 37.16 -1.56
CA VAL A 453 -15.39 38.16 -2.57
C VAL A 453 -14.12 38.93 -2.88
N SER A 454 -13.82 39.09 -4.16
CA SER A 454 -12.65 39.83 -4.66
C SER A 454 -13.08 40.91 -5.63
N GLY A 455 -12.39 42.06 -5.60
CA GLY A 455 -12.67 43.20 -6.48
C GLY A 455 -13.69 44.20 -5.95
N LEU A 456 -14.37 43.92 -4.83
CA LEU A 456 -15.27 44.88 -4.19
C LEU A 456 -14.45 46.05 -3.62
N PRO A 457 -14.71 47.32 -4.01
CA PRO A 457 -13.98 48.49 -3.51
C PRO A 457 -13.96 48.57 -1.98
N GLU A 458 -12.89 49.15 -1.43
CA GLU A 458 -12.79 49.41 0.02
C GLU A 458 -13.58 50.69 0.35
N SER A 459 -14.43 50.63 1.37
CA SER A 459 -15.14 51.81 1.85
C SER A 459 -14.18 52.78 2.54
N THR A 460 -14.35 54.07 2.30
CA THR A 460 -13.59 55.15 2.94
C THR A 460 -14.49 55.97 3.87
N GLY A 461 -13.95 56.41 5.00
CA GLY A 461 -14.65 57.21 6.02
C GLY A 461 -13.67 57.75 7.05
N GLU A 462 -14.11 58.72 7.84
CA GLU A 462 -13.29 59.33 8.90
C GLU A 462 -13.29 58.47 10.17
N GLU A 463 -14.38 57.74 10.41
CA GLU A 463 -14.55 56.83 11.55
C GLU A 463 -14.76 55.38 11.11
N GLU A 464 -14.32 54.42 11.93
CA GLU A 464 -14.44 52.98 11.66
C GLU A 464 -15.92 52.53 11.61
N THR A 465 -16.79 53.19 12.37
CA THR A 465 -18.26 53.00 12.35
C THR A 465 -18.85 53.34 10.98
N GLU A 466 -18.49 54.48 10.41
CA GLU A 466 -18.94 54.95 9.10
C GLU A 466 -18.48 54.01 7.98
N ILE A 467 -17.23 53.55 8.04
CA ILE A 467 -16.65 52.59 7.08
C ILE A 467 -17.45 51.28 7.12
N ASN A 468 -17.74 50.76 8.31
CA ASN A 468 -18.48 49.51 8.50
C ASN A 468 -19.92 49.61 7.97
N GLU A 469 -20.59 50.75 8.15
CA GLU A 469 -21.93 50.98 7.60
C GLU A 469 -21.92 51.01 6.07
N LYS A 470 -20.97 51.72 5.45
CA LYS A 470 -20.80 51.74 3.99
C LYS A 470 -20.46 50.35 3.43
N GLU A 471 -19.59 49.60 4.09
CA GLU A 471 -19.30 48.21 3.70
C GLU A 471 -20.53 47.31 3.81
N LYS A 472 -21.33 47.48 4.87
CA LYS A 472 -22.57 46.72 5.05
C LYS A 472 -23.52 46.96 3.87
N VAL A 473 -23.75 48.21 3.49
CA VAL A 473 -24.60 48.56 2.32
C VAL A 473 -24.07 47.90 1.05
N ALA A 474 -22.75 47.99 0.79
CA ALA A 474 -22.15 47.36 -0.40
C ALA A 474 -22.33 45.83 -0.43
N VAL A 475 -22.25 45.18 0.73
CA VAL A 475 -22.51 43.73 0.85
C VAL A 475 -23.99 43.42 0.61
N GLU A 476 -24.91 44.23 1.14
CA GLU A 476 -26.35 44.05 0.94
C GLU A 476 -26.75 44.21 -0.53
N ASP A 477 -26.20 45.20 -1.23
CA ASP A 477 -26.41 45.40 -2.66
C ASP A 477 -25.85 44.23 -3.48
N LEU A 478 -24.65 43.74 -3.14
CA LEU A 478 -24.05 42.56 -3.78
C LEU A 478 -24.92 41.31 -3.57
N MET A 479 -25.45 41.09 -2.36
CA MET A 479 -26.32 39.94 -2.08
C MET A 479 -27.63 40.02 -2.86
N LYS A 480 -28.21 41.23 -2.93
CA LYS A 480 -29.43 41.49 -3.70
C LYS A 480 -29.23 41.17 -5.19
N GLU A 481 -28.12 41.61 -5.78
CA GLU A 481 -27.76 41.30 -7.17
C GLU A 481 -27.60 39.79 -7.40
N LEU A 482 -27.09 39.07 -6.40
CA LEU A 482 -26.94 37.61 -6.43
C LEU A 482 -28.24 36.85 -6.09
N GLY A 483 -29.35 37.55 -5.85
CA GLY A 483 -30.65 36.94 -5.54
C GLY A 483 -30.72 36.29 -4.15
N VAL A 484 -29.93 36.79 -3.19
CA VAL A 484 -29.91 36.30 -1.80
C VAL A 484 -30.26 37.43 -0.85
N ALA A 485 -31.12 37.15 0.13
CA ALA A 485 -31.52 38.16 1.11
C ALA A 485 -30.34 38.63 1.97
N ALA A 486 -30.25 39.93 2.26
CA ALA A 486 -29.25 40.49 3.18
C ALA A 486 -29.23 39.79 4.55
N SER A 487 -30.40 39.33 5.03
CA SER A 487 -30.55 38.60 6.28
C SER A 487 -29.86 37.22 6.30
N SER A 488 -29.48 36.67 5.13
CA SER A 488 -28.69 35.45 5.03
C SER A 488 -27.21 35.66 5.39
N VAL A 489 -26.72 36.90 5.44
CA VAL A 489 -25.37 37.22 5.90
C VAL A 489 -25.32 37.17 7.43
N LYS A 490 -24.40 36.40 7.98
CA LYS A 490 -24.16 36.31 9.43
C LYS A 490 -23.15 37.35 9.89
N ARG A 491 -22.03 37.45 9.17
CA ARG A 491 -20.99 38.47 9.37
C ARG A 491 -20.09 38.53 8.13
N PHE A 492 -19.34 39.62 8.00
CA PHE A 492 -18.30 39.76 6.99
C PHE A 492 -17.07 40.43 7.58
N ASN A 493 -15.90 40.23 6.96
CA ASN A 493 -14.65 40.87 7.36
C ASN A 493 -13.66 40.94 6.19
N ARG A 494 -12.93 42.05 6.07
CA ARG A 494 -11.83 42.17 5.10
C ARG A 494 -10.59 41.41 5.61
N LEU A 495 -9.94 40.68 4.70
CA LEU A 495 -8.68 39.99 4.98
C LEU A 495 -7.50 40.95 4.85
N LYS A 496 -6.59 40.95 5.83
CA LYS A 496 -5.41 41.81 5.84
C LYS A 496 -4.54 41.61 4.59
N LYS A 497 -4.17 42.71 3.91
CA LYS A 497 -3.20 42.73 2.81
C LYS A 497 -1.82 42.26 3.33
N ARG A 498 -1.21 41.27 2.65
CA ARG A 498 0.19 40.88 2.90
C ARG A 498 1.12 41.74 2.03
N GLY A 499 1.75 42.76 2.63
CA GLY A 499 2.81 43.57 2.01
C GLY A 499 2.50 45.06 1.93
N THR A 500 3.53 45.87 2.18
CA THR A 500 3.56 47.34 2.02
C THR A 500 3.66 47.70 0.54
N SER A 501 2.52 47.90 -0.13
CA SER A 501 2.50 48.56 -1.45
C SER A 501 1.55 49.75 -1.38
N SER A 502 2.09 50.87 -0.91
CA SER A 502 1.52 52.21 -0.92
C SER A 502 1.62 52.80 -2.34
N HIS A 503 0.79 52.30 -3.26
CA HIS A 503 0.55 52.95 -4.55
C HIS A 503 -0.95 52.90 -4.85
N ASP A 504 -1.50 54.01 -5.35
CA ASP A 504 -2.91 54.29 -5.67
C ASP A 504 -3.58 53.34 -6.70
N ASN A 505 -2.90 52.26 -7.09
CA ASN A 505 -3.39 51.20 -7.98
C ASN A 505 -3.46 49.81 -7.29
N ALA A 506 -3.45 49.76 -5.96
CA ALA A 506 -3.52 48.51 -5.20
C ALA A 506 -4.90 47.84 -5.32
N LYS A 507 -4.94 46.55 -5.65
CA LYS A 507 -6.18 45.76 -5.68
C LYS A 507 -6.89 45.80 -4.31
N PRO A 508 -8.24 45.89 -4.27
CA PRO A 508 -8.98 45.85 -3.01
C PRO A 508 -8.72 44.58 -2.21
N SER A 509 -8.75 44.70 -0.89
CA SER A 509 -8.63 43.57 0.05
C SER A 509 -9.76 42.57 -0.16
N LEU A 510 -9.45 41.28 -0.06
CA LEU A 510 -10.45 40.22 -0.14
C LEU A 510 -11.46 40.36 1.00
N LEU A 511 -12.74 40.14 0.71
CA LEU A 511 -13.81 40.18 1.70
C LEU A 511 -14.29 38.74 1.98
N LEU A 512 -14.20 38.30 3.23
CA LEU A 512 -14.78 37.05 3.70
C LEU A 512 -16.21 37.33 4.18
N ILE A 513 -17.19 36.56 3.69
CA ILE A 513 -18.57 36.64 4.12
C ILE A 513 -19.00 35.27 4.65
N GLU A 514 -19.48 35.21 5.88
CA GLU A 514 -20.07 34.02 6.49
C GLU A 514 -21.59 34.09 6.35
N LEU A 515 -22.17 33.07 5.71
CA LEU A 515 -23.62 32.95 5.52
C LEU A 515 -24.25 32.09 6.62
N ARG A 516 -25.54 32.30 6.87
CA ARG A 516 -26.30 31.54 7.88
C ARG A 516 -26.55 30.09 7.47
N SER A 517 -26.68 29.83 6.18
CA SER A 517 -27.00 28.50 5.66
C SER A 517 -26.15 28.13 4.44
N ARG A 518 -25.97 26.82 4.25
CA ARG A 518 -25.28 26.27 3.08
C ARG A 518 -26.08 26.46 1.80
N GLU A 519 -27.42 26.47 1.86
CA GLU A 519 -28.25 26.75 0.68
C GLU A 519 -28.01 28.17 0.17
N SER A 520 -27.93 29.17 1.06
CA SER A 520 -27.62 30.54 0.66
C SER A 520 -26.25 30.62 -0.03
N GLN A 521 -25.25 29.90 0.47
CA GLN A 521 -23.93 29.85 -0.15
C GLN A 521 -23.95 29.24 -1.56
N GLN A 522 -24.68 28.15 -1.74
CA GLN A 522 -24.84 27.52 -3.06
C GLN A 522 -25.56 28.43 -4.05
N THR A 523 -26.59 29.15 -3.61
CA THR A 523 -27.30 30.14 -4.45
C THR A 523 -26.36 31.27 -4.86
N VAL A 524 -25.60 31.85 -3.92
CA VAL A 524 -24.60 32.88 -4.23
C VAL A 524 -23.60 32.38 -5.28
N LEU A 525 -23.02 31.20 -5.09
CA LEU A 525 -22.01 30.66 -6.02
C LEU A 525 -22.60 30.32 -7.39
N SER A 526 -23.83 29.84 -7.43
CA SER A 526 -24.53 29.53 -8.69
C SER A 526 -24.84 30.81 -9.46
N ASN A 527 -25.21 31.89 -8.77
CA ASN A 527 -25.56 33.18 -9.37
C ASN A 527 -24.35 34.10 -9.59
N ALA A 528 -23.15 33.74 -9.10
CA ALA A 528 -21.94 34.56 -9.24
C ALA A 528 -21.60 34.94 -10.69
N HIS A 529 -22.01 34.13 -11.67
CA HIS A 529 -21.83 34.44 -13.09
C HIS A 529 -22.67 35.63 -13.58
N LEU A 530 -23.79 35.96 -12.90
CA LEU A 530 -24.65 37.10 -13.23
C LEU A 530 -23.93 38.44 -13.04
N LEU A 531 -22.99 38.51 -12.09
CA LEU A 531 -22.23 39.72 -11.80
C LEU A 531 -21.48 40.24 -13.03
N LYS A 532 -21.06 39.36 -13.94
CA LYS A 532 -20.36 39.75 -15.18
C LYS A 532 -21.18 40.71 -16.06
N ASN A 533 -22.51 40.61 -15.99
CA ASN A 533 -23.43 41.43 -16.77
C ASN A 533 -24.01 42.60 -15.95
N SER A 534 -23.59 42.76 -14.70
CA SER A 534 -24.05 43.83 -13.83
C SER A 534 -23.21 45.09 -14.04
N ASP A 535 -23.86 46.25 -14.18
CA ASP A 535 -23.17 47.52 -14.41
C ASP A 535 -22.21 47.89 -13.28
N ASN A 536 -22.59 47.57 -12.04
CA ASN A 536 -21.84 47.94 -10.83
C ASN A 536 -20.91 46.83 -10.33
N PHE A 537 -21.13 45.57 -10.73
CA PHE A 537 -20.44 44.40 -10.18
C PHE A 537 -19.63 43.57 -11.20
N ASN A 538 -19.49 44.04 -12.45
CA ASN A 538 -18.78 43.31 -13.53
C ASN A 538 -17.30 42.96 -13.27
N ARG A 539 -16.65 43.57 -12.27
CA ARG A 539 -15.26 43.29 -11.87
C ARG A 539 -15.16 42.54 -10.54
N ILE A 540 -16.27 42.04 -10.02
CA ILE A 540 -16.35 41.36 -8.73
C ILE A 540 -16.48 39.87 -8.94
N TYR A 541 -15.65 39.10 -8.25
CA TYR A 541 -15.64 37.64 -8.33
C TYR A 541 -15.88 37.04 -6.96
N VAL A 542 -16.80 36.09 -6.91
CA VAL A 542 -17.18 35.34 -5.70
C VAL A 542 -16.70 33.91 -5.83
N ASN A 543 -16.01 33.43 -4.80
CA ASN A 543 -15.47 32.07 -4.72
C ASN A 543 -15.85 31.42 -3.40
N PRO A 544 -15.97 30.09 -3.32
CA PRO A 544 -16.10 29.42 -2.03
C PRO A 544 -14.83 29.60 -1.20
N ASP A 545 -14.98 29.72 0.12
CA ASP A 545 -13.85 29.54 1.02
C ASP A 545 -13.39 28.08 1.00
N LYS A 546 -12.09 27.86 1.18
CA LYS A 546 -11.42 26.57 0.99
C LYS A 546 -10.41 26.34 2.10
N THR A 547 -10.27 25.10 2.53
CA THR A 547 -9.22 24.72 3.48
C THR A 547 -7.84 24.93 2.85
N LEU A 548 -6.78 24.92 3.67
CA LEU A 548 -5.41 25.02 3.15
C LEU A 548 -5.11 23.91 2.13
N THR A 549 -5.54 22.68 2.42
CA THR A 549 -5.34 21.51 1.55
C THR A 549 -6.08 21.69 0.21
N GLU A 550 -7.33 22.14 0.23
CA GLU A 550 -8.11 22.42 -0.99
C GLU A 550 -7.48 23.55 -1.83
N ARG A 551 -6.97 24.61 -1.18
CA ARG A 551 -6.28 25.71 -1.86
C ARG A 551 -5.00 25.24 -2.56
N ILE A 552 -4.19 24.42 -1.89
CA ILE A 552 -2.95 23.85 -2.46
C ILE A 552 -3.30 22.96 -3.65
N SER A 553 -4.24 22.03 -3.48
CA SER A 553 -4.66 21.10 -4.54
C SER A 553 -5.19 21.85 -5.77
N GLU A 554 -6.01 22.88 -5.58
CA GLU A 554 -6.52 23.67 -6.70
C GLU A 554 -5.44 24.54 -7.37
N ALA A 555 -4.48 25.05 -6.60
CA ALA A 555 -3.32 25.75 -7.14
C ALA A 555 -2.45 24.84 -8.01
N GLU A 556 -2.23 23.59 -7.59
CA GLU A 556 -1.53 22.57 -8.37
C GLU A 556 -2.29 22.22 -9.65
N LEU A 557 -3.60 21.98 -9.57
CA LEU A 557 -4.44 21.74 -10.75
C LEU A 557 -4.38 22.92 -11.74
N ARG A 558 -4.39 24.16 -11.24
CA ARG A 558 -4.25 25.36 -12.08
C ARG A 558 -2.87 25.45 -12.74
N LYS A 559 -1.79 25.16 -12.00
CA LYS A 559 -0.42 25.11 -12.55
C LYS A 559 -0.33 24.07 -13.66
N GLU A 560 -0.83 22.87 -13.41
CA GLU A 560 -0.78 21.78 -14.38
C GLU A 560 -1.65 22.05 -15.61
N ARG A 561 -2.87 22.57 -15.42
CA ARG A 561 -3.72 23.05 -16.52
C ARG A 561 -3.00 24.11 -17.36
N ASN A 562 -2.35 25.08 -16.73
CA ASN A 562 -1.62 26.13 -17.44
C ASN A 562 -0.41 25.55 -18.20
N ARG A 563 0.30 24.58 -17.63
CA ARG A 563 1.38 23.85 -18.29
C ARG A 563 0.89 23.14 -19.55
N LEU A 564 -0.22 22.42 -19.44
CA LEU A 564 -0.83 21.71 -20.57
C LEU A 564 -1.32 22.66 -21.67
N ASN A 565 -2.02 23.74 -21.31
CA ASN A 565 -2.45 24.74 -22.28
C ASN A 565 -1.28 25.48 -22.94
N LYS A 566 -0.17 25.70 -22.23
CA LYS A 566 1.05 26.27 -22.83
C LYS A 566 1.65 25.34 -23.89
N GLY A 567 1.46 24.02 -23.76
CA GLY A 567 1.90 23.04 -24.75
C GLY A 567 1.03 22.95 -26.01
N LEU A 568 -0.15 23.59 -26.04
CA LEU A 568 -1.03 23.58 -27.22
C LEU A 568 -0.51 24.53 -28.32
N PRO A 569 -0.76 24.22 -29.61
CA PRO A 569 -0.33 25.06 -30.72
C PRO A 569 -1.04 26.42 -30.69
N ASN A 570 -0.31 27.46 -31.11
CA ASN A 570 -0.85 28.80 -31.27
C ASN A 570 -1.63 28.83 -32.59
N ASP A 571 -2.91 29.14 -32.53
CA ASP A 571 -3.67 29.39 -33.75
C ASP A 571 -3.24 30.75 -34.32
N SER A 572 -3.07 30.79 -35.64
CA SER A 572 -2.46 31.88 -36.42
C SER A 572 -2.92 33.28 -36.00
N GLY A 573 -1.95 34.10 -35.56
CA GLY A 573 -2.06 35.57 -35.47
C GLY A 573 -2.92 36.12 -34.32
N ASN A 574 -2.25 36.57 -33.24
CA ASN A 574 -2.80 37.40 -32.15
C ASN A 574 -3.84 36.81 -31.19
N ALA A 575 -4.16 35.51 -31.24
CA ALA A 575 -5.04 34.91 -30.23
C ALA A 575 -4.30 34.67 -28.90
N ILE A 576 -4.83 35.24 -27.80
CA ILE A 576 -4.37 35.03 -26.41
C ILE A 576 -4.58 33.56 -25.95
N LEU A 577 -5.44 32.81 -26.64
CA LEU A 577 -5.92 31.48 -26.26
C LEU A 577 -5.36 30.40 -27.20
N ARG A 578 -4.79 29.34 -26.62
CA ARG A 578 -4.19 28.19 -27.33
C ARG A 578 -5.15 27.01 -27.38
N TYR A 579 -5.19 26.31 -28.51
CA TYR A 579 -6.11 25.20 -28.73
C TYR A 579 -5.41 24.04 -29.43
N GLY A 580 -5.71 22.81 -29.01
CA GLY A 580 -5.39 21.61 -29.77
C GLY A 580 -6.54 21.26 -30.72
N ILE A 581 -6.26 20.41 -31.72
CA ILE A 581 -7.27 19.87 -32.62
C ILE A 581 -7.39 18.37 -32.38
N LYS A 582 -8.59 17.89 -32.09
CA LYS A 582 -8.91 16.48 -31.90
C LYS A 582 -10.27 16.21 -32.54
N ASN A 583 -10.36 15.22 -33.42
CA ASN A 583 -11.58 14.90 -34.18
C ASN A 583 -12.21 16.12 -34.90
N ASN A 584 -11.40 16.94 -35.59
CA ASN A 584 -11.81 18.19 -36.23
C ASN A 584 -12.43 19.26 -35.30
N LYS A 585 -12.30 19.09 -33.98
CA LYS A 585 -12.78 20.07 -33.00
C LYS A 585 -11.61 20.67 -32.22
N ARG A 586 -11.74 21.96 -31.91
CA ARG A 586 -10.81 22.67 -31.04
C ARG A 586 -11.03 22.23 -29.60
N TYR A 587 -9.95 22.07 -28.85
CA TYR A 587 -10.04 21.81 -27.41
C TYR A 587 -8.96 22.57 -26.63
N TYR A 588 -9.24 22.82 -25.36
CA TYR A 588 -8.28 23.32 -24.36
C TYR A 588 -8.45 22.55 -23.05
N TYR A 589 -7.45 22.57 -22.18
CA TYR A 589 -7.54 21.94 -20.87
C TYR A 589 -8.24 22.88 -19.88
N GLY A 590 -9.33 22.41 -19.28
CA GLY A 590 -10.05 23.06 -18.19
C GLY A 590 -10.06 22.22 -16.92
N ILE A 591 -10.51 22.80 -15.81
CA ILE A 591 -10.70 22.08 -14.54
C ILE A 591 -12.21 21.94 -14.31
N ARG A 592 -12.70 20.71 -14.16
CA ARG A 592 -14.06 20.41 -13.69
C ARG A 592 -14.00 19.32 -12.64
N ASN A 593 -14.80 19.46 -11.58
CA ASN A 593 -14.91 18.49 -10.49
C ASN A 593 -13.55 18.03 -9.93
N GLY A 594 -12.61 18.97 -9.77
CA GLY A 594 -11.27 18.68 -9.25
C GLY A 594 -10.35 17.89 -10.19
N ARG A 595 -10.68 17.79 -11.48
CA ARG A 595 -9.88 17.09 -12.49
C ARG A 595 -9.62 17.97 -13.70
N ILE A 596 -8.49 17.75 -14.35
CA ILE A 596 -8.19 18.37 -15.63
C ILE A 596 -8.87 17.56 -16.72
N ILE A 597 -9.65 18.23 -17.56
CA ILE A 597 -10.37 17.63 -18.68
C ILE A 597 -10.19 18.47 -19.95
N GLU A 598 -10.32 17.83 -21.11
CA GLU A 598 -10.40 18.50 -22.40
C GLU A 598 -11.79 19.15 -22.55
N LEU A 599 -11.82 20.44 -22.86
CA LEU A 599 -13.04 21.22 -23.08
C LEU A 599 -13.07 21.77 -24.50
N GLU A 600 -14.22 21.70 -25.14
CA GLU A 600 -14.49 22.38 -26.40
C GLU A 600 -14.79 23.87 -26.12
N PRO A 601 -14.23 24.82 -26.89
CA PRO A 601 -14.61 26.23 -26.81
C PRO A 601 -16.11 26.37 -27.08
N LYS A 602 -16.83 27.11 -26.23
CA LYS A 602 -18.21 27.51 -26.57
C LYS A 602 -18.14 28.58 -27.66
N HIS A 603 -18.91 28.38 -28.73
CA HIS A 603 -19.08 29.33 -29.82
C HIS A 603 -19.67 30.65 -29.35
#